data_AF-A0A9R1ALE0-F1
#
_entry.id   AF-A0A9R1ALE0-F1
#
_cell.length_a   1.000
_cell.length_b   1.000
_cell.length_c   1.000
_cell.angle_alpha   90.00
_cell.angle_beta   90.00
_cell.angle_gamma   90.00
#
_symmetry.space_group_name_H-M   'P 1'
#
loop_
_entity.id
_entity.type
_entity.pdbx_description
1 polymer ?
#
loop_
_entity_poly.entity_id
_entity_poly.type
_entity_poly.pdbx_seq_one_letter_code
_entity_poly.pdbx_strand_id
1 'polypeptide(L)'
;MTRSHTPKSLAVLLRARMHPDSIPSPPPAPSPAASPEPGPSARTAAASSVRHWLHASIAAASPPPAALECFSDGYRSLDRGGRHEILRSLATDYDVPRARVRDLMRQYVSVSATGEGGDQQPGAEREEGGAASALYRMERGLRDALRPKYAGFLEAMNAQPGGLKLLAVIRADLLALLGEENAPVLRALDGYLKEKLVTWLSPAALALHQITWDDPASLLEKIVAYEAVHPIRNLIDLKRRLGVGRRCFGYFHPAIPG
;
A
#
# COMPACT_ATOMS: atom_id res chain seq x y z
N MET A 1 3.15 -56.88 2.16
CA MET A 1 1.95 -56.55 1.35
C MET A 1 1.02 -55.78 2.28
N THR A 2 0.66 -54.51 2.15
CA THR A 2 0.67 -53.53 1.06
C THR A 2 0.76 -52.12 1.66
N ARG A 3 1.66 -51.28 1.14
CA ARG A 3 1.72 -49.82 1.43
C ARG A 3 0.52 -49.14 0.77
N SER A 4 -0.27 -48.37 1.52
CA SER A 4 -1.31 -47.50 0.96
C SER A 4 -0.72 -46.12 0.66
N HIS A 5 -0.56 -45.84 -0.63
CA HIS A 5 -0.18 -44.55 -1.18
C HIS A 5 -1.38 -43.59 -1.09
N THR A 6 -1.21 -42.44 -0.43
CA THR A 6 -2.12 -41.30 -0.60
C THR A 6 -1.70 -40.51 -1.84
N PRO A 7 -2.58 -40.29 -2.84
CA PRO A 7 -2.25 -39.43 -3.96
C PRO A 7 -2.31 -37.97 -3.52
N LYS A 8 -1.20 -37.26 -3.68
CA LYS A 8 -1.12 -35.79 -3.58
C LYS A 8 -1.91 -35.20 -4.76
N SER A 9 -3.05 -34.55 -4.49
CA SER A 9 -3.75 -33.79 -5.52
C SER A 9 -3.06 -32.44 -5.73
N LEU A 10 -2.33 -32.32 -6.84
CA LEU A 10 -1.94 -31.03 -7.42
C LEU A 10 -3.20 -30.34 -7.95
N ALA A 11 -3.58 -29.20 -7.39
CA ALA A 11 -4.52 -28.29 -8.04
C ALA A 11 -3.73 -27.24 -8.82
N VAL A 12 -3.59 -27.46 -10.13
CA VAL A 12 -3.13 -26.46 -11.10
C VAL A 12 -4.34 -25.60 -11.46
N LEU A 13 -4.34 -24.33 -11.07
CA LEU A 13 -5.39 -23.39 -11.45
C LEU A 13 -5.05 -22.78 -12.80
N LEU A 14 -5.74 -23.24 -13.84
CA LEU A 14 -5.63 -22.73 -15.22
C LEU A 14 -6.08 -21.25 -15.26
N ARG A 15 -5.14 -20.35 -15.55
CA ARG A 15 -5.44 -18.95 -15.91
C ARG A 15 -6.01 -18.90 -17.32
N ALA A 16 -7.32 -18.76 -17.45
CA ALA A 16 -7.92 -18.21 -18.66
C ALA A 16 -7.76 -16.67 -18.63
N ARG A 17 -7.19 -16.08 -19.68
CA ARG A 17 -7.20 -14.63 -19.87
C ARG A 17 -8.60 -14.22 -20.33
N MET A 18 -9.38 -13.65 -19.43
CA MET A 18 -10.59 -12.88 -19.75
C MET A 18 -10.18 -11.41 -19.84
N HIS A 19 -10.49 -10.75 -20.97
CA HIS A 19 -10.41 -9.29 -21.06
C HIS A 19 -11.39 -8.70 -20.03
N PRO A 20 -10.97 -7.72 -19.20
CA PRO A 20 -11.88 -7.10 -18.25
C PRO A 20 -12.80 -6.13 -19.02
N ASP A 21 -14.06 -6.53 -19.20
CA ASP A 21 -15.12 -5.53 -19.20
C ASP A 21 -15.11 -4.88 -17.82
N SER A 22 -14.95 -3.55 -17.79
CA SER A 22 -14.91 -2.75 -16.58
C SER A 22 -16.20 -2.93 -15.79
N ILE A 23 -16.20 -3.82 -14.80
CA ILE A 23 -17.29 -3.92 -13.83
C ILE A 23 -17.29 -2.59 -13.05
N PRO A 24 -18.38 -1.80 -13.07
CA PRO A 24 -18.45 -0.58 -12.30
C PRO A 24 -18.33 -0.92 -10.81
N SER A 25 -17.42 -0.24 -10.11
CA SER A 25 -17.29 -0.35 -8.66
C SER A 25 -18.66 -0.14 -8.00
N PRO A 26 -18.99 -0.91 -6.95
CA PRO A 26 -20.21 -0.65 -6.20
C PRO A 26 -20.22 0.81 -5.73
N PRO A 27 -21.39 1.47 -5.72
CA PRO A 27 -21.48 2.85 -5.24
C PRO A 27 -20.94 2.89 -3.79
N PRO A 28 -20.19 3.95 -3.43
CA PRO A 28 -19.74 4.11 -2.05
C PRO A 28 -20.98 4.08 -1.13
N ALA A 29 -20.82 3.47 0.05
CA ALA A 29 -21.84 3.52 1.08
C ALA A 29 -22.34 4.97 1.25
N PRO A 30 -23.65 5.20 1.48
CA PRO A 30 -24.19 6.55 1.61
C PRO A 30 -23.39 7.28 2.68
N SER A 31 -22.73 8.38 2.27
CA SER A 31 -22.04 9.24 3.21
C SER A 31 -23.06 9.72 4.25
N PRO A 32 -22.70 9.74 5.56
CA PRO A 32 -23.54 10.41 6.53
C PRO A 32 -23.82 11.83 6.02
N ALA A 33 -25.06 12.31 6.23
CA ALA A 33 -25.58 13.57 5.73
C ALA A 33 -24.48 14.65 5.66
N ALA A 34 -24.30 15.24 4.48
CA ALA A 34 -23.26 16.23 4.21
C ALA A 34 -23.26 17.28 5.33
N SER A 35 -22.21 17.24 6.14
CA SER A 35 -21.90 18.34 7.05
C SER A 35 -21.72 19.61 6.20
N PRO A 36 -22.09 20.80 6.70
CA PRO A 36 -21.98 22.03 5.93
C PRO A 36 -20.57 22.14 5.36
N GLU A 37 -20.45 22.29 4.03
CA GLU A 37 -19.16 22.39 3.36
C GLU A 37 -18.37 23.54 3.99
N PRO A 38 -17.17 23.28 4.53
CA PRO A 38 -16.34 24.33 5.08
C PRO A 38 -15.98 25.32 3.96
N GLY A 39 -16.01 26.62 4.28
CA GLY A 39 -15.63 27.67 3.34
C GLY A 39 -14.20 27.47 2.78
N PRO A 40 -13.88 28.05 1.60
CA PRO A 40 -12.61 27.81 0.90
C PRO A 40 -11.37 28.07 1.77
N SER A 41 -11.41 29.07 2.66
CA SER A 41 -10.32 29.35 3.61
C SER A 41 -10.09 28.21 4.62
N ALA A 42 -11.17 27.62 5.14
CA ALA A 42 -11.08 26.51 6.09
C ALA A 42 -10.57 25.22 5.43
N ARG A 43 -10.91 24.96 4.16
CA ARG A 43 -10.35 23.85 3.39
C ARG A 43 -8.83 23.95 3.21
N THR A 44 -8.35 25.13 2.83
CA THR A 44 -6.90 25.38 2.66
C THR A 44 -6.15 25.24 3.99
N ALA A 45 -6.73 25.72 5.10
CA ALA A 45 -6.14 25.57 6.42
C ALA A 45 -6.05 24.09 6.86
N ALA A 46 -7.12 23.31 6.63
CA ALA A 46 -7.13 21.88 6.93
C ALA A 46 -6.09 21.11 6.12
N ALA A 47 -6.02 21.33 4.81
CA ALA A 47 -5.01 20.70 3.95
C ALA A 47 -3.58 21.09 4.36
N SER A 48 -3.36 22.34 4.76
CA SER A 48 -2.05 22.80 5.26
C SER A 48 -1.64 22.12 6.56
N SER A 49 -2.58 21.92 7.48
CA SER A 49 -2.35 21.16 8.72
C SER A 49 -1.98 19.70 8.42
N VAL A 50 -2.70 19.03 7.51
CA VAL A 50 -2.38 17.66 7.11
C VAL A 50 -1.00 17.57 6.44
N ARG A 51 -0.65 18.54 5.58
CA ARG A 51 0.71 18.63 5.00
C ARG A 51 1.79 18.81 6.06
N HIS A 52 1.53 19.61 7.09
CA HIS A 52 2.46 19.78 8.22
C HIS A 52 2.74 18.44 8.92
N TRP A 53 1.70 17.69 9.27
CA TRP A 53 1.86 16.37 9.92
C TRP A 53 2.49 15.32 9.01
N LEU A 54 2.19 15.37 7.71
CA LEU A 54 2.86 14.54 6.72
C LEU A 54 4.37 14.83 6.68
N HIS A 55 4.74 16.11 6.60
CA HIS A 55 6.14 16.50 6.58
C HIS A 55 6.84 16.10 7.89
N ALA A 56 6.24 16.38 9.04
CA ALA A 56 6.80 16.04 10.35
C ALA A 56 7.04 14.52 10.47
N SER A 57 6.12 13.72 9.92
CA SER A 57 6.24 12.27 9.90
C SER A 57 7.35 11.79 8.95
N ILE A 58 7.48 12.34 7.74
CA ILE A 58 8.52 11.91 6.79
C ILE A 58 9.92 12.41 7.17
N ALA A 59 10.03 13.57 7.83
CA ALA A 59 11.31 14.12 8.27
C ALA A 59 11.94 13.36 9.43
N ALA A 60 11.13 12.67 10.24
CA ALA A 60 11.60 11.90 11.38
C ALA A 60 12.10 10.51 10.94
N ALA A 61 13.24 10.08 11.47
CA ALA A 61 13.73 8.71 11.27
C ALA A 61 12.76 7.67 11.88
N SER A 62 12.09 8.05 12.96
CA SER A 62 10.99 7.31 13.58
C SER A 62 9.84 8.29 13.84
N PRO A 63 8.77 8.26 13.03
CA PRO A 63 7.66 9.21 13.17
C PRO A 63 6.95 9.04 14.52
N PRO A 64 6.71 10.13 15.28
CA PRO A 64 5.99 10.01 16.54
C PRO A 64 4.54 9.56 16.30
N PRO A 65 3.97 8.63 17.10
CA PRO A 65 2.61 8.11 16.90
C PRO A 65 1.56 9.22 16.80
N ALA A 66 1.66 10.26 17.63
CA ALA A 66 0.75 11.40 17.60
C ALA A 66 0.73 12.13 16.24
N ALA A 67 1.87 12.24 15.54
CA ALA A 67 1.89 12.87 14.22
C ALA A 67 1.20 11.99 13.15
N LEU A 68 1.34 10.67 13.26
CA LEU A 68 0.65 9.72 12.38
C LEU A 68 -0.86 9.72 12.64
N GLU A 69 -1.29 9.82 13.90
CA GLU A 69 -2.69 9.97 14.30
C GLU A 69 -3.27 11.29 13.78
N CYS A 70 -2.60 12.43 14.02
CA CYS A 70 -3.03 13.73 13.50
C CYS A 70 -3.10 13.75 11.98
N PHE A 71 -2.14 13.12 11.28
CA PHE A 71 -2.22 12.95 9.83
C PHE A 71 -3.43 12.10 9.44
N SER A 72 -3.64 10.96 10.10
CA SER A 72 -4.72 10.00 9.80
C SER A 72 -6.09 10.67 9.92
N ASP A 73 -6.34 11.33 11.05
CA ASP A 73 -7.63 11.96 11.32
C ASP A 73 -7.84 13.18 10.42
N GLY A 74 -6.79 13.97 10.22
CA GLY A 74 -6.79 15.07 9.29
C GLY A 74 -7.12 14.60 7.86
N TYR A 75 -6.44 13.57 7.34
CA TYR A 75 -6.67 13.03 6.00
C TYR A 75 -8.10 12.53 5.81
N ARG A 76 -8.68 11.86 6.83
CA ARG A 76 -10.08 11.39 6.80
C ARG A 76 -11.09 12.53 6.77
N SER A 77 -10.76 13.67 7.38
CA SER A 77 -11.63 14.86 7.39
C SER A 77 -11.60 15.66 6.09
N LEU A 78 -10.60 15.45 5.23
CA LEU A 78 -10.48 16.16 3.96
C LEU A 78 -11.53 15.68 2.94
N ASP A 79 -12.01 16.63 2.14
CA ASP A 79 -12.79 16.34 0.95
C ASP A 79 -11.90 15.69 -0.15
N ARG A 80 -12.52 15.26 -1.25
CA ARG A 80 -11.80 14.62 -2.36
C ARG A 80 -10.68 15.51 -2.90
N GLY A 81 -10.94 16.81 -3.05
CA GLY A 81 -9.95 17.78 -3.53
C GLY A 81 -8.73 17.87 -2.62
N GLY A 82 -8.96 18.02 -1.31
CA GLY A 82 -7.91 18.04 -0.29
C GLY A 82 -7.10 16.74 -0.25
N ARG A 83 -7.76 15.58 -0.32
CA ARG A 83 -7.04 14.28 -0.36
C ARG A 83 -6.16 14.15 -1.60
N HIS A 84 -6.65 14.55 -2.78
CA HIS A 84 -5.86 14.57 -4.01
C HIS A 84 -4.65 15.51 -3.90
N GLU A 85 -4.84 16.68 -3.29
CA GLU A 85 -3.77 17.63 -2.99
C GLU A 85 -2.65 17.05 -2.12
N ILE A 86 -3.00 16.29 -1.07
CA ILE A 86 -2.03 15.58 -0.23
C ILE A 86 -1.31 14.49 -1.02
N LEU A 87 -2.02 13.73 -1.85
CA LEU A 87 -1.42 12.66 -2.66
C LEU A 87 -0.41 13.20 -3.68
N ARG A 88 -0.70 14.35 -4.31
CA ARG A 88 0.26 15.02 -5.22
C ARG A 88 1.52 15.47 -4.50
N SER A 89 1.37 16.06 -3.31
CA SER A 89 2.52 16.44 -2.48
C SER A 89 3.31 15.21 -2.05
N LEU A 90 2.64 14.13 -1.61
CA LEU A 90 3.29 12.87 -1.25
C LEU A 90 4.12 12.30 -2.40
N ALA A 91 3.55 12.27 -3.61
CA ALA A 91 4.19 11.72 -4.80
C ALA A 91 5.33 12.60 -5.37
N THR A 92 5.28 13.92 -5.16
CA THR A 92 6.22 14.86 -5.79
C THR A 92 7.34 15.25 -4.84
N ASP A 93 7.01 15.64 -3.61
CA ASP A 93 7.94 16.26 -2.66
C ASP A 93 8.77 15.21 -1.91
N TYR A 94 8.21 14.00 -1.77
CA TYR A 94 8.76 12.92 -0.97
C TYR A 94 9.14 11.67 -1.77
N ASP A 95 9.36 11.84 -3.08
CA ASP A 95 9.87 10.79 -3.96
C ASP A 95 11.39 10.56 -3.77
N VAL A 96 11.97 9.74 -4.63
CA VAL A 96 13.41 9.45 -4.70
C VAL A 96 14.24 10.74 -4.87
N PRO A 97 15.27 10.98 -4.03
CA PRO A 97 16.17 12.12 -4.15
C PRO A 97 17.13 11.96 -5.34
N ARG A 98 16.63 12.22 -6.55
CA ARG A 98 17.35 12.00 -7.83
C ARG A 98 18.73 12.68 -7.91
N ALA A 99 18.91 13.84 -7.26
CA ALA A 99 20.21 14.49 -7.17
C ALA A 99 21.24 13.61 -6.44
N ARG A 100 20.87 13.10 -5.26
CA ARG A 100 21.72 12.21 -4.46
C ARG A 100 22.02 10.90 -5.19
N VAL A 101 21.03 10.34 -5.90
CA VAL A 101 21.21 9.13 -6.71
C VAL A 101 22.28 9.37 -7.80
N ARG A 102 22.19 10.47 -8.55
CA ARG A 102 23.19 10.80 -9.58
C ARG A 102 24.60 10.95 -9.01
N ASP A 103 24.74 11.57 -7.84
CA ASP A 103 26.04 11.75 -7.20
C ASP A 103 26.67 10.41 -6.79
N LEU A 104 25.86 9.52 -6.19
CA LEU A 104 26.30 8.17 -5.83
C LEU A 104 26.61 7.30 -7.05
N MET A 105 25.87 7.44 -8.15
CA MET A 105 26.16 6.72 -9.39
C MET A 105 27.51 7.16 -9.98
N ARG A 106 27.82 8.47 -9.98
CA ARG A 106 29.14 8.97 -10.43
C ARG A 106 30.27 8.38 -9.57
N GLN A 107 30.07 8.33 -8.25
CA GLN A 107 31.04 7.72 -7.33
C GLN A 107 31.21 6.22 -7.60
N TYR A 108 30.11 5.48 -7.79
CA TYR A 108 30.15 4.05 -8.10
C TYR A 108 30.91 3.72 -9.39
N VAL A 109 30.69 4.47 -10.46
CA VAL A 109 31.41 4.31 -11.74
C VAL A 109 32.91 4.59 -11.57
N SER A 110 33.27 5.60 -10.77
CA SER A 110 34.70 5.91 -10.53
C SER A 110 35.45 4.80 -9.78
N VAL A 111 34.80 4.14 -8.81
CA VAL A 111 35.41 3.06 -8.00
C VAL A 111 35.47 1.74 -8.79
N SER A 112 34.51 1.47 -9.66
CA SER A 112 34.53 0.27 -10.52
C SER A 112 35.63 0.35 -11.57
N ALA A 113 35.86 1.52 -12.18
CA ALA A 113 36.91 1.70 -13.18
C ALA A 113 38.34 1.48 -12.62
N THR A 114 38.57 1.77 -11.33
CA THR A 114 39.89 1.55 -10.70
C THR A 114 40.22 0.07 -10.44
N GLY A 115 39.22 -0.82 -10.43
CA GLY A 115 39.42 -2.26 -10.22
C GLY A 115 39.73 -3.04 -11.51
N GLU A 116 39.46 -2.50 -12.69
CA GLU A 116 39.57 -3.20 -13.98
C GLU A 116 40.89 -2.92 -14.72
N GLY A 117 41.72 -1.96 -14.26
CA GLY A 117 42.90 -1.46 -14.99
C GLY A 117 44.28 -1.77 -14.39
N GLY A 118 44.39 -2.68 -13.42
CA GLY A 118 45.66 -3.01 -12.76
C GLY A 118 46.37 -4.19 -13.42
N ASP A 119 47.50 -3.94 -14.09
CA ASP A 119 48.48 -4.97 -14.47
C ASP A 119 48.84 -5.85 -13.26
N GLN A 120 48.86 -7.17 -13.49
CA GLN A 120 49.13 -8.19 -12.47
C GLN A 120 50.57 -8.08 -11.95
N GLN A 121 50.74 -7.43 -10.80
CA GLN A 121 51.90 -7.62 -9.94
C GLN A 121 51.51 -8.54 -8.77
N PRO A 122 52.12 -9.73 -8.62
CA PRO A 122 51.76 -10.68 -7.57
C PRO A 122 52.38 -10.26 -6.23
N GLY A 123 51.56 -9.68 -5.34
CA GLY A 123 52.01 -9.33 -3.98
C GLY A 123 50.98 -8.64 -3.07
N ALA A 124 49.77 -8.31 -3.54
CA ALA A 124 48.83 -7.44 -2.81
C ALA A 124 47.51 -8.13 -2.42
N GLU A 125 47.56 -9.28 -1.74
CA GLU A 125 46.35 -9.99 -1.27
C GLU A 125 45.51 -9.19 -0.23
N ARG A 126 46.04 -8.08 0.31
CA ARG A 126 45.32 -7.21 1.27
C ARG A 126 44.54 -6.05 0.62
N GLU A 127 44.86 -5.64 -0.61
CA GLU A 127 44.24 -4.47 -1.25
C GLU A 127 42.93 -4.80 -1.99
N GLU A 128 42.82 -6.01 -2.57
CA GLU A 128 41.61 -6.47 -3.26
C GLU A 128 40.36 -6.46 -2.36
N GLY A 129 40.51 -6.81 -1.07
CA GLY A 129 39.42 -6.77 -0.10
C GLY A 129 38.91 -5.35 0.20
N GLY A 130 39.77 -4.33 0.07
CA GLY A 130 39.41 -2.92 0.27
C GLY A 130 38.55 -2.36 -0.85
N ALA A 131 38.93 -2.66 -2.10
CA ALA A 131 38.19 -2.24 -3.30
C ALA A 131 36.80 -2.90 -3.37
N ALA A 132 36.71 -4.22 -3.15
CA ALA A 132 35.43 -4.92 -3.10
C ALA A 132 34.51 -4.39 -1.98
N SER A 133 35.07 -4.14 -0.79
CA SER A 133 34.33 -3.54 0.33
C SER A 133 33.81 -2.13 0.01
N ALA A 134 34.56 -1.32 -0.75
CA ALA A 134 34.10 -0.01 -1.21
C ALA A 134 32.92 -0.12 -2.17
N LEU A 135 32.97 -1.06 -3.13
CA LEU A 135 31.87 -1.32 -4.07
C LEU A 135 30.58 -1.71 -3.33
N TYR A 136 30.62 -2.68 -2.42
CA TYR A 136 29.44 -3.09 -1.65
C TYR A 136 28.84 -1.97 -0.79
N ARG A 137 29.69 -1.07 -0.26
CA ARG A 137 29.22 0.12 0.45
C ARG A 137 28.50 1.09 -0.49
N MET A 138 29.01 1.29 -1.70
CA MET A 138 28.36 2.17 -2.69
C MET A 138 27.04 1.58 -3.20
N GLU A 139 26.99 0.27 -3.46
CA GLU A 139 25.74 -0.39 -3.84
C GLU A 139 24.67 -0.29 -2.75
N ARG A 140 25.07 -0.45 -1.48
CA ARG A 140 24.17 -0.22 -0.34
C ARG A 140 23.67 1.22 -0.34
N GLY A 141 24.56 2.20 -0.49
CA GLY A 141 24.19 3.61 -0.56
C GLY A 141 23.24 3.92 -1.73
N LEU A 142 23.43 3.27 -2.89
CA LEU A 142 22.51 3.40 -4.03
C LEU A 142 21.15 2.79 -3.75
N ARG A 143 21.09 1.58 -3.15
CA ARG A 143 19.81 0.98 -2.73
C ARG A 143 19.06 1.87 -1.75
N ASP A 144 19.77 2.44 -0.78
CA ASP A 144 19.18 3.34 0.21
C ASP A 144 18.70 4.65 -0.44
N ALA A 145 19.48 5.22 -1.36
CA ALA A 145 19.12 6.47 -2.04
C ALA A 145 17.99 6.31 -3.07
N LEU A 146 17.80 5.11 -3.62
CA LEU A 146 16.68 4.78 -4.51
C LEU A 146 15.36 4.55 -3.77
N ARG A 147 15.40 4.42 -2.43
CA ARG A 147 14.18 4.33 -1.62
C ARG A 147 13.48 5.71 -1.61
N PRO A 148 12.18 5.79 -1.97
CA PRO A 148 11.46 7.06 -1.90
C PRO A 148 11.31 7.51 -0.44
N LYS A 149 11.29 8.82 -0.17
CA LYS A 149 11.22 9.34 1.20
C LYS A 149 9.91 8.98 1.90
N TYR A 150 8.80 8.86 1.16
CA TYR A 150 7.53 8.40 1.71
C TYR A 150 7.56 6.95 2.22
N ALA A 151 8.57 6.15 1.89
CA ALA A 151 8.64 4.74 2.28
C ALA A 151 8.60 4.50 3.79
N GLY A 152 9.36 5.29 4.56
CA GLY A 152 9.39 5.17 6.03
C GLY A 152 8.06 5.55 6.66
N PHE A 153 7.42 6.59 6.13
CA PHE A 153 6.07 7.00 6.54
C PHE A 153 5.02 5.91 6.31
N LEU A 154 5.01 5.27 5.14
CA LEU A 154 4.04 4.20 4.85
C LEU A 154 4.24 2.98 5.77
N GLU A 155 5.49 2.62 6.07
CA GLU A 155 5.81 1.55 7.02
C GLU A 155 5.39 1.90 8.45
N ALA A 156 5.69 3.12 8.90
CA ALA A 156 5.30 3.61 10.21
C ALA A 156 3.77 3.71 10.35
N MET A 157 3.09 4.15 9.29
CA MET A 157 1.63 4.19 9.24
C MET A 157 1.04 2.79 9.35
N ASN A 158 1.57 1.80 8.63
CA ASN A 158 1.10 0.41 8.71
C ASN A 158 1.22 -0.17 10.13
N ALA A 159 2.23 0.26 10.91
CA ALA A 159 2.41 -0.16 12.29
C ALA A 159 1.38 0.44 13.27
N GLN A 160 0.64 1.47 12.88
CA GLN A 160 -0.38 2.08 13.72
C GLN A 160 -1.70 1.28 13.72
N PRO A 161 -2.46 1.30 14.83
CA PRO A 161 -3.82 0.76 14.85
C PRO A 161 -4.70 1.35 13.74
N GLY A 162 -5.28 0.50 12.89
CA GLY A 162 -6.10 0.93 11.75
C GLY A 162 -5.32 1.56 10.59
N GLY A 163 -3.98 1.61 10.67
CA GLY A 163 -3.11 2.18 9.66
C GLY A 163 -3.16 1.44 8.32
N LEU A 164 -3.19 0.10 8.35
CA LEU A 164 -3.34 -0.71 7.14
C LEU A 164 -4.66 -0.41 6.39
N LYS A 165 -5.76 -0.22 7.14
CA LYS A 165 -7.05 0.20 6.58
C LYS A 165 -6.96 1.59 5.94
N LEU A 166 -6.30 2.54 6.61
CA LEU A 166 -6.09 3.88 6.06
C LEU A 166 -5.25 3.83 4.77
N LEU A 167 -4.20 3.01 4.73
CA LEU A 167 -3.35 2.84 3.54
C LEU A 167 -4.12 2.25 2.36
N ALA A 168 -5.08 1.35 2.61
CA ALA A 168 -6.01 0.88 1.59
C ALA A 168 -6.93 2.00 1.06
N VAL A 169 -7.43 2.88 1.95
CA VAL A 169 -8.21 4.07 1.56
C VAL A 169 -7.37 5.04 0.74
N ILE A 170 -6.15 5.36 1.19
CA ILE A 170 -5.19 6.21 0.47
C ILE A 170 -4.93 5.66 -0.94
N ARG A 171 -4.79 4.34 -1.09
CA ARG A 171 -4.64 3.73 -2.41
C ARG A 171 -5.90 3.84 -3.26
N ALA A 172 -7.09 3.69 -2.68
CA ALA A 172 -8.34 3.89 -3.41
C ALA A 172 -8.48 5.34 -3.92
N ASP A 173 -8.18 6.33 -3.08
CA ASP A 173 -8.15 7.74 -3.48
C ASP A 173 -7.07 7.99 -4.56
N LEU A 174 -5.90 7.35 -4.46
CA LEU A 174 -4.84 7.45 -5.48
C LEU A 174 -5.25 6.85 -6.82
N LEU A 175 -5.95 5.73 -6.83
CA LEU A 175 -6.49 5.12 -8.06
C LEU A 175 -7.57 6.00 -8.70
N ALA A 176 -8.42 6.64 -7.88
CA ALA A 176 -9.40 7.61 -8.37
C ALA A 176 -8.71 8.82 -9.01
N LEU A 177 -7.68 9.37 -8.35
CA LEU A 177 -6.87 10.46 -8.89
C LEU A 177 -6.15 10.06 -10.18
N LEU A 178 -5.58 8.85 -10.27
CA LEU A 178 -4.95 8.34 -11.50
C LEU A 178 -5.92 8.20 -12.67
N GLY A 179 -7.21 7.98 -12.39
CA GLY A 179 -8.27 7.99 -13.39
C GLY A 179 -8.55 9.37 -13.98
N GLU A 180 -8.24 10.44 -13.24
CA GLU A 180 -8.36 11.83 -13.69
C GLU A 180 -7.05 12.36 -14.29
N GLU A 181 -5.90 11.98 -13.70
CA GLU A 181 -4.58 12.50 -14.02
C GLU A 181 -3.54 11.36 -14.10
N ASN A 182 -3.10 11.02 -15.31
CA ASN A 182 -2.12 9.96 -15.53
C ASN A 182 -0.67 10.45 -15.41
N ALA A 183 -0.28 10.95 -14.24
CA ALA A 183 1.07 11.45 -13.99
C ALA A 183 2.06 10.31 -13.61
N PRO A 184 3.31 10.29 -14.15
CA PRO A 184 4.31 9.28 -13.81
C PRO A 184 4.64 9.18 -12.31
N VAL A 185 4.65 10.32 -11.60
CA VAL A 185 4.94 10.36 -10.16
C VAL A 185 3.84 9.69 -9.33
N LEU A 186 2.57 9.83 -9.72
CA LEU A 186 1.44 9.17 -9.07
C LEU A 186 1.47 7.66 -9.34
N ARG A 187 1.84 7.24 -10.55
CA ARG A 187 2.03 5.82 -10.88
C ARG A 187 3.16 5.18 -10.09
N ALA A 188 4.25 5.91 -9.85
CA ALA A 188 5.34 5.44 -9.00
C ALA A 188 4.88 5.21 -7.56
N LEU A 189 4.09 6.16 -7.01
CA LEU A 189 3.50 6.03 -5.68
C LEU A 189 2.52 4.83 -5.59
N ASP A 190 1.63 4.66 -6.57
CA ASP A 190 0.70 3.50 -6.57
C ASP A 190 1.47 2.18 -6.69
N GLY A 191 2.48 2.12 -7.56
CA GLY A 191 3.33 0.94 -7.71
C GLY A 191 3.97 0.54 -6.39
N TYR A 192 4.59 1.50 -5.70
CA TYR A 192 5.20 1.26 -4.39
C TYR A 192 4.18 0.84 -3.32
N LEU A 193 3.04 1.53 -3.23
CA LEU A 193 2.00 1.22 -2.25
C LEU A 193 1.35 -0.15 -2.53
N LYS A 194 1.17 -0.51 -3.79
CA LYS A 194 0.69 -1.83 -4.22
C LYS A 194 1.64 -2.93 -3.79
N GLU A 195 2.95 -2.79 -4.00
CA GLU A 195 3.95 -3.78 -3.58
C GLU A 195 3.90 -4.01 -2.06
N LYS A 196 3.79 -2.91 -1.29
CA LYS A 196 3.65 -2.99 0.16
C LYS A 196 2.34 -3.67 0.59
N LEU A 197 1.21 -3.29 0.00
CA LEU A 197 -0.09 -3.90 0.31
C LEU A 197 -0.14 -5.38 -0.06
N VAL A 198 0.49 -5.81 -1.17
CA VAL A 198 0.61 -7.25 -1.51
C VAL A 198 1.36 -8.01 -0.42
N THR A 199 2.37 -7.40 0.17
CA THR A 199 3.14 -8.00 1.27
C THR A 199 2.33 -8.03 2.57
N TRP A 200 1.70 -6.92 2.94
CA TRP A 200 0.95 -6.78 4.19
C TRP A 200 -0.39 -7.53 4.18
N LEU A 201 -1.04 -7.66 3.02
CA LEU A 201 -2.29 -8.42 2.81
C LEU A 201 -2.01 -9.79 2.19
N SER A 202 -0.87 -10.40 2.52
CA SER A 202 -0.52 -11.75 2.07
C SER A 202 -1.61 -12.76 2.46
N PRO A 203 -1.92 -13.77 1.62
CA PRO A 203 -2.85 -14.84 1.97
C PRO A 203 -2.54 -15.53 3.30
N ALA A 204 -1.26 -15.60 3.70
CA ALA A 204 -0.84 -16.18 4.97
C ALA A 204 -1.27 -15.36 6.20
N ALA A 205 -1.63 -14.09 6.01
CA ALA A 205 -2.13 -13.20 7.06
C ALA A 205 -3.67 -13.13 7.12
N LEU A 206 -4.37 -13.84 6.21
CA LEU A 206 -5.83 -13.81 6.12
C LEU A 206 -6.43 -15.04 6.82
N ALA A 207 -7.43 -14.79 7.66
CA ALA A 207 -8.27 -15.83 8.25
C ALA A 207 -9.51 -16.06 7.38
N LEU A 208 -9.76 -17.32 7.01
CA LEU A 208 -11.02 -17.71 6.39
C LEU A 208 -12.09 -17.85 7.49
N HIS A 209 -13.17 -17.09 7.38
CA HIS A 209 -14.31 -17.16 8.29
C HIS A 209 -15.56 -17.59 7.54
N GLN A 210 -16.31 -18.51 8.14
CA GLN A 210 -17.64 -18.87 7.63
C GLN A 210 -18.64 -17.85 8.13
N ILE A 211 -19.22 -17.09 7.21
CA ILE A 211 -20.24 -16.09 7.53
C ILE A 211 -21.59 -16.78 7.66
N THR A 212 -22.28 -16.49 8.75
CA THR A 212 -23.56 -17.03 9.16
C THR A 212 -24.54 -15.90 9.51
N TRP A 213 -25.81 -16.25 9.74
CA TRP A 213 -26.81 -15.29 10.19
C TRP A 213 -26.53 -14.72 11.59
N ASP A 214 -25.75 -15.43 12.39
CA ASP A 214 -25.45 -15.07 13.78
C ASP A 214 -24.23 -14.12 13.89
N ASP A 215 -23.58 -13.81 12.77
CA ASP A 215 -22.50 -12.82 12.73
C ASP A 215 -23.01 -11.38 12.99
N PRO A 216 -22.15 -10.47 13.45
CA PRO A 216 -22.53 -9.09 13.77
C PRO A 216 -23.23 -8.39 12.61
N ALA A 217 -24.30 -7.64 12.92
CA ALA A 217 -25.06 -6.90 11.91
C ALA A 217 -24.18 -5.95 11.09
N SER A 218 -23.16 -5.34 11.70
CA SER A 218 -22.19 -4.47 11.01
C SER A 218 -21.40 -5.20 9.91
N LEU A 219 -21.11 -6.49 10.09
CA LEU A 219 -20.49 -7.32 9.07
C LEU A 219 -21.50 -7.66 7.97
N LEU A 220 -22.72 -8.04 8.35
CA LEU A 220 -23.80 -8.36 7.42
C LEU A 220 -24.16 -7.16 6.52
N GLU A 221 -24.19 -5.95 7.07
CA GLU A 221 -24.37 -4.71 6.32
C GLU A 221 -23.29 -4.50 5.27
N LYS A 222 -22.02 -4.78 5.59
CA LYS A 222 -20.92 -4.72 4.62
C LYS A 222 -21.11 -5.73 3.49
N ILE A 223 -21.57 -6.95 3.77
CA ILE A 223 -21.84 -7.94 2.73
C ILE A 223 -22.93 -7.44 1.78
N VAL A 224 -24.00 -6.86 2.32
CA VAL A 224 -25.07 -6.25 1.51
C VAL A 224 -24.51 -5.12 0.65
N ALA A 225 -23.66 -4.26 1.21
CA ALA A 225 -23.09 -3.11 0.51
C ALA A 225 -22.08 -3.49 -0.58
N TYR A 226 -21.30 -4.56 -0.39
CA TYR A 226 -20.18 -4.93 -1.27
C TYR A 226 -20.48 -6.10 -2.21
N GLU A 227 -21.71 -6.64 -2.23
CA GLU A 227 -22.13 -7.67 -3.19
C GLU A 227 -22.23 -7.09 -4.61
N ALA A 228 -21.17 -7.29 -5.40
CA ALA A 228 -21.05 -6.72 -6.74
C ALA A 228 -21.71 -7.56 -7.85
N VAL A 229 -22.03 -8.84 -7.62
CA VAL A 229 -22.53 -9.75 -8.67
C VAL A 229 -24.05 -9.82 -8.65
N HIS A 230 -24.65 -10.05 -7.48
CA HIS A 230 -26.10 -10.18 -7.33
C HIS A 230 -26.61 -9.34 -6.16
N PRO A 231 -26.94 -8.05 -6.39
CA PRO A 231 -27.30 -7.12 -5.32
C PRO A 231 -28.34 -7.69 -4.35
N ILE A 232 -28.06 -7.56 -3.06
CA ILE A 232 -28.94 -8.05 -1.99
C ILE A 232 -30.02 -6.99 -1.73
N ARG A 233 -31.27 -7.36 -1.98
CA ARG A 233 -32.37 -6.37 -2.02
C ARG A 233 -32.91 -6.00 -0.65
N ASN A 234 -32.84 -6.92 0.30
CA ASN A 234 -33.35 -6.75 1.66
C ASN A 234 -32.80 -7.81 2.60
N LEU A 235 -33.12 -7.67 3.88
CA LEU A 235 -32.66 -8.54 4.96
C LEU A 235 -33.14 -10.01 4.81
N ILE A 236 -34.31 -10.23 4.19
CA ILE A 236 -34.85 -11.58 3.96
C ILE A 236 -34.04 -12.30 2.86
N ASP A 237 -33.64 -11.59 1.80
CA ASP A 237 -32.75 -12.11 0.77
C ASP A 237 -31.41 -12.54 1.39
N LEU A 238 -30.80 -11.68 2.21
CA LEU A 238 -29.57 -12.02 2.93
C LEU A 238 -29.73 -13.29 3.78
N LYS A 239 -30.82 -13.38 4.56
CA LYS A 239 -31.10 -14.56 5.41
C LYS A 239 -31.24 -15.84 4.59
N ARG A 240 -31.87 -15.77 3.41
CA ARG A 240 -31.98 -16.92 2.50
C ARG A 240 -30.62 -17.33 1.95
N ARG A 241 -29.74 -16.37 1.65
CA ARG A 241 -28.37 -16.64 1.14
C ARG A 241 -27.44 -17.23 2.19
N LEU A 242 -27.64 -16.88 3.46
CA LEU A 242 -26.91 -17.45 4.61
C LEU A 242 -27.63 -18.66 5.24
N GLY A 243 -28.77 -19.07 4.67
CA GLY A 243 -29.64 -20.10 5.21
C GLY A 243 -29.18 -21.54 4.93
N VAL A 244 -30.05 -22.49 5.27
CA VAL A 244 -29.79 -23.93 5.11
C VAL A 244 -29.49 -24.28 3.65
N GLY A 245 -28.48 -25.15 3.45
CA GLY A 245 -28.02 -25.55 2.12
C GLY A 245 -27.08 -24.56 1.44
N ARG A 246 -26.73 -23.45 2.10
CA ARG A 246 -25.77 -22.45 1.59
C ARG A 246 -24.65 -22.20 2.59
N ARG A 247 -23.50 -21.75 2.08
CA ARG A 247 -22.32 -21.38 2.86
C ARG A 247 -21.71 -20.14 2.24
N CYS A 248 -21.44 -19.14 3.07
CA CYS A 248 -20.73 -17.93 2.68
C CYS A 248 -19.42 -17.89 3.46
N PHE A 249 -18.35 -17.48 2.80
CA PHE A 249 -17.03 -17.36 3.43
C PHE A 249 -16.43 -16.01 3.07
N GLY A 250 -15.68 -15.43 4.01
CA GLY A 250 -14.93 -14.21 3.80
C GLY A 250 -13.50 -14.36 4.31
N TYR A 251 -12.58 -13.61 3.71
CA TYR A 251 -11.22 -13.47 4.21
C TYR A 251 -11.13 -12.23 5.09
N PHE A 252 -10.57 -12.39 6.29
CA PHE A 252 -10.43 -11.34 7.28
C PHE A 252 -8.97 -11.13 7.62
N HIS A 253 -8.57 -9.87 7.75
CA HIS A 253 -7.23 -9.51 8.19
C HIS A 253 -7.30 -8.97 9.62
N PRO A 254 -6.46 -9.42 10.57
CA PRO A 254 -6.56 -9.01 11.98
C PRO A 254 -6.37 -7.49 12.19
N ALA A 255 -5.59 -6.83 11.33
CA ALA A 255 -5.41 -5.37 11.37
C ALA A 255 -6.53 -4.57 10.66
N ILE A 256 -7.50 -5.25 10.03
CA ILE A 256 -8.68 -4.64 9.40
C ILE A 256 -9.91 -5.38 9.92
N PRO A 257 -10.38 -5.06 11.14
CA PRO A 257 -11.54 -5.73 11.70
C PRO A 257 -12.79 -5.53 10.83
N GLY A 258 -13.54 -6.63 10.70
CA GLY A 258 -14.75 -6.79 9.89
C GLY A 258 -15.95 -6.02 10.41
#